data_AF-Q5S3N5-F1
#
_entry.id   AF-Q5S3N5-F1
#
_cell.length_a   1.000
_cell.length_b   1.000
_cell.length_c   1.000
_cell.angle_alpha   90.00
_cell.angle_beta   90.00
_cell.angle_gamma   90.00
#
_symmetry.space_group_name_H-M   'P 1'
#
loop_
_entity.id
_entity.type
_entity.pdbx_description
1 polymer ?
#
loop_
_entity_poly.entity_id
_entity_poly.type
_entity_poly.pdbx_seq_one_letter_code
_entity_poly.pdbx_strand_id
1 'polypeptide(L)'
;HDAIQKADLEDAESTKRYGANKEKSERFIRENEEMQEEAWNRIQDMERQLQKLGNDRFDEVKRRIEEIDREEKRRVEYAQFLEVASQHKKLLELTVYNCDLAVRCTSLVDEMVTEGCTSVRSRYDKTNQDLSALRLEVHKEHLEYFRMLYLTLGSLIYKKEKRLEEIDRNIRTTHIQLEFCVETFDPNAKKHADMKKELYKLRQGVEEELAMLRDKQASALEEFKESEEALDAAGIEVQPPVDENNEEVLTRRSKMVEYRSPLSKQEDVKIAAEREEIRRALLLRSTGAPAQITGGATYPSPNTMNEL
;
A
#
# COMPACT_ATOMS: atom_id res chain seq x y z
N HIS A 1 41.73 82.61 -157.68
CA HIS A 1 41.80 81.15 -157.39
C HIS A 1 42.29 80.89 -155.97
N ASP A 2 43.40 81.50 -155.54
CA ASP A 2 44.03 81.26 -154.23
C ASP A 2 43.13 81.39 -152.99
N ALA A 3 42.15 82.32 -153.00
CA ALA A 3 41.25 82.51 -151.86
C ALA A 3 40.33 81.30 -151.58
N ILE A 4 40.01 80.50 -152.60
CA ILE A 4 39.10 79.34 -152.46
C ILE A 4 39.88 78.15 -151.88
N GLN A 5 41.07 77.83 -152.42
CA GLN A 5 41.93 76.78 -151.87
C GLN A 5 42.31 77.01 -150.41
N LYS A 6 42.48 78.28 -149.98
CA LYS A 6 42.77 78.60 -148.59
C LYS A 6 41.54 78.35 -147.68
N ALA A 7 40.34 78.68 -148.15
CA ALA A 7 39.11 78.37 -147.42
C ALA A 7 38.85 76.85 -147.34
N ASP A 8 39.06 76.10 -148.43
CA ASP A 8 38.93 74.65 -148.45
C ASP A 8 39.92 73.96 -147.49
N LEU A 9 41.15 74.50 -147.36
CA LEU A 9 42.15 74.03 -146.40
C LEU A 9 41.79 74.39 -144.94
N GLU A 10 41.31 75.61 -144.68
CA GLU A 10 40.82 76.00 -143.36
C GLU A 10 39.59 75.19 -142.93
N ASP A 11 38.69 74.85 -143.86
CA ASP A 11 37.49 74.04 -143.58
C ASP A 11 37.85 72.55 -143.39
N ALA A 12 38.84 72.03 -144.14
CA ALA A 12 39.40 70.70 -143.91
C ALA A 12 40.14 70.60 -142.55
N GLU A 13 40.91 71.62 -142.17
CA GLU A 13 41.52 71.69 -140.83
C GLU A 13 40.47 71.85 -139.73
N SER A 14 39.44 72.67 -139.95
CA SER A 14 38.31 72.86 -139.03
C SER A 14 37.57 71.54 -138.80
N THR A 15 37.23 70.84 -139.89
CA THR A 15 36.59 69.51 -139.86
C THR A 15 37.46 68.48 -139.14
N LYS A 16 38.77 68.49 -139.37
CA LYS A 16 39.72 67.59 -138.70
C LYS A 16 39.86 67.90 -137.19
N ARG A 17 39.91 69.18 -136.81
CA ARG A 17 39.91 69.62 -135.39
C ARG A 17 38.58 69.29 -134.71
N TYR A 18 37.46 69.48 -135.39
CA TYR A 18 36.14 69.09 -134.92
C TYR A 18 36.04 67.58 -134.70
N GLY A 19 36.49 66.76 -135.66
CA GLY A 19 36.55 65.31 -135.54
C GLY A 19 37.39 64.84 -134.35
N ALA A 20 38.60 65.38 -134.18
CA ALA A 20 39.48 65.04 -133.06
C ALA A 20 38.91 65.49 -131.69
N ASN A 21 38.29 66.68 -131.62
CA ASN A 21 37.62 67.15 -130.41
C ASN A 21 36.37 66.30 -130.10
N LYS A 22 35.62 65.89 -131.12
CA LYS A 22 34.45 65.00 -130.98
C LYS A 22 34.88 63.62 -130.46
N GLU A 23 35.90 62.99 -131.04
CA GLU A 23 36.40 61.70 -130.55
C GLU A 23 36.89 61.79 -129.09
N LYS A 24 37.62 62.86 -128.75
CA LYS A 24 38.06 63.12 -127.36
C LYS A 24 36.87 63.31 -126.41
N SER A 25 35.84 64.02 -126.84
CA SER A 25 34.61 64.24 -126.07
C SER A 25 33.81 62.94 -125.89
N GLU A 26 33.65 62.13 -126.94
CA GLU A 26 32.98 60.83 -126.89
C GLU A 26 33.73 59.81 -126.03
N ARG A 27 35.06 59.89 -125.98
CA ARG A 27 35.89 59.08 -125.08
C ARG A 27 35.71 59.52 -123.63
N PHE A 28 35.80 60.83 -123.36
CA PHE A 28 35.58 61.37 -122.01
C PHE A 28 34.17 61.07 -121.48
N ILE A 29 33.14 61.15 -122.33
CA ILE A 29 31.77 60.77 -121.95
C ILE A 29 31.70 59.30 -121.55
N ARG A 30 32.27 58.38 -122.35
CA ARG A 30 32.30 56.94 -122.02
C ARG A 30 33.08 56.64 -120.74
N GLU A 31 34.28 57.19 -120.60
CA GLU A 31 35.09 57.05 -119.37
C GLU A 31 34.34 57.60 -118.14
N ASN A 32 33.56 58.68 -118.31
CA ASN A 32 32.74 59.25 -117.24
C ASN A 32 31.51 58.39 -116.91
N GLU A 33 30.84 57.83 -117.90
CA GLU A 33 29.73 56.88 -117.74
C GLU A 33 30.18 55.62 -117.00
N GLU A 34 31.32 55.02 -117.41
CA GLU A 34 31.94 53.87 -116.73
C GLU A 34 32.28 54.20 -115.26
N MET A 35 32.90 55.37 -114.99
CA MET A 35 33.18 55.81 -113.62
C MET A 35 31.91 56.08 -112.79
N GLN A 36 30.83 56.57 -113.41
CA GLN A 36 29.54 56.74 -112.74
C GLN A 36 28.91 55.38 -112.39
N GLU A 37 28.96 54.40 -113.29
CA GLU A 37 28.46 53.04 -113.05
C GLU A 37 29.25 52.33 -111.94
N GLU A 38 30.59 52.45 -111.92
CA GLU A 38 31.41 51.95 -110.81
C GLU A 38 31.09 52.63 -109.48
N ALA A 39 30.83 53.94 -109.47
CA ALA A 39 30.44 54.66 -108.27
C ALA A 39 29.06 54.22 -107.78
N TRP A 40 28.11 53.99 -108.70
CA TRP A 40 26.78 53.50 -108.40
C TRP A 40 26.77 52.07 -107.85
N ASN A 41 27.55 51.16 -108.45
CA ASN A 41 27.72 49.80 -107.95
C ASN A 41 28.31 49.78 -106.53
N ARG A 42 29.31 50.64 -106.26
CA ARG A 42 29.85 50.84 -104.90
C ARG A 42 28.80 51.34 -103.92
N ILE A 43 27.91 52.25 -104.32
CA ILE A 43 26.80 52.72 -103.48
C ILE A 43 25.84 51.58 -103.16
N GLN A 44 25.45 50.76 -104.14
CA GLN A 44 24.57 49.61 -103.92
C GLN A 44 25.18 48.55 -102.99
N ASP A 45 26.48 48.26 -103.13
CA ASP A 45 27.16 47.31 -102.25
C ASP A 45 27.34 47.87 -100.83
N MET A 46 27.58 49.18 -100.67
CA MET A 46 27.55 49.83 -99.36
C MET A 46 26.15 49.79 -98.74
N GLU A 47 25.07 49.98 -99.52
CA GLU A 47 23.69 49.85 -99.02
C GLU A 47 23.41 48.42 -98.53
N ARG A 48 23.77 47.40 -99.31
CA ARG A 48 23.65 45.98 -98.91
C ARG A 48 24.45 45.67 -97.65
N GLN A 49 25.66 46.20 -97.52
CA GLN A 49 26.48 46.05 -96.31
C GLN A 49 25.83 46.73 -95.10
N LEU A 50 25.28 47.94 -95.26
CA LEU A 50 24.55 48.64 -94.19
C LEU A 50 23.28 47.90 -93.76
N GLN A 51 22.51 47.35 -94.71
CA GLN A 51 21.35 46.51 -94.40
C GLN A 51 21.75 45.25 -93.63
N LYS A 52 22.81 44.56 -94.07
CA LYS A 52 23.34 43.39 -93.36
C LYS A 52 23.79 43.73 -91.94
N LEU A 53 24.62 44.77 -91.77
CA LEU A 53 25.06 45.23 -90.45
C LEU A 53 23.89 45.70 -89.56
N GLY A 54 22.82 46.22 -90.16
CA GLY A 54 21.57 46.54 -89.48
C GLY A 54 20.88 45.31 -88.91
N ASN A 55 20.78 44.23 -89.70
CA ASN A 55 20.20 42.96 -89.29
C ASN A 55 21.08 42.25 -88.24
N ASP A 56 22.39 42.12 -88.50
CA ASP A 56 23.36 41.49 -87.58
C ASP A 56 23.31 42.18 -86.20
N ARG A 57 23.17 43.52 -86.17
CA ARG A 57 23.00 44.30 -84.93
C ARG A 57 21.64 44.07 -84.28
N PHE A 58 20.56 43.94 -85.04
CA PHE A 58 19.22 43.67 -84.51
C PHE A 58 19.15 42.29 -83.84
N ASP A 59 19.71 41.26 -84.48
CA ASP A 59 19.76 39.91 -83.94
C ASP A 59 20.63 39.83 -82.68
N GLU A 60 21.77 40.53 -82.63
CA GLU A 60 22.60 40.63 -81.40
C GLU A 60 21.87 41.37 -80.27
N VAL A 61 21.12 42.44 -80.57
CA VAL A 61 20.27 43.13 -79.56
C VAL A 61 19.20 42.19 -79.02
N LYS A 62 18.52 41.44 -79.89
CA LYS A 62 17.53 40.44 -79.48
C LYS A 62 18.15 39.34 -78.62
N ARG A 63 19.29 38.79 -79.04
CA ARG A 63 20.05 37.77 -78.29
C ARG A 63 20.42 38.26 -76.89
N ARG A 64 20.85 39.53 -76.75
CA ARG A 64 21.16 40.16 -75.47
C ARG A 64 19.94 40.35 -74.57
N ILE A 65 18.80 40.78 -75.13
CA ILE A 65 17.55 40.90 -74.36
C ILE A 65 17.16 39.52 -73.79
N GLU A 66 17.17 38.48 -74.62
CA GLU A 66 16.86 37.11 -74.18
C GLU A 66 17.87 36.56 -73.15
N GLU A 67 19.14 36.99 -73.21
CA GLU A 67 20.19 36.63 -72.25
C GLU A 67 20.00 37.35 -70.90
N ILE A 68 19.69 38.65 -70.93
CA ILE A 68 19.37 39.45 -69.73
C ILE A 68 18.10 38.91 -69.04
N ASP A 69 17.04 38.61 -69.79
CA ASP A 69 15.80 38.04 -69.24
C ASP A 69 16.03 36.66 -68.58
N ARG A 70 16.93 35.84 -69.14
CA ARG A 70 17.32 34.55 -68.56
C ARG A 70 18.18 34.72 -67.31
N GLU A 71 19.05 35.72 -67.26
CA GLU A 71 19.85 36.05 -66.08
C GLU A 71 18.98 36.57 -64.94
N GLU A 72 18.08 37.50 -65.23
CA GLU A 72 17.20 38.10 -64.21
C GLU A 72 16.20 37.08 -63.65
N LYS A 73 15.64 36.19 -64.48
CA LYS A 73 14.82 35.06 -64.00
C LYS A 73 15.61 34.18 -63.03
N ARG A 74 16.83 33.76 -63.40
CA ARG A 74 17.69 32.96 -62.54
C ARG A 74 18.02 33.67 -61.23
N ARG A 75 18.26 34.99 -61.28
CA ARG A 75 18.53 35.83 -60.10
C ARG A 75 17.33 35.88 -59.14
N VAL A 76 16.12 36.07 -59.68
CA VAL A 76 14.87 36.11 -58.90
C VAL A 76 14.53 34.72 -58.32
N GLU A 77 14.61 33.66 -59.13
CA GLU A 77 14.38 32.28 -58.69
C GLU A 77 15.35 31.86 -57.58
N TYR A 78 16.64 32.21 -57.72
CA TYR A 78 17.65 31.93 -56.69
C TYR A 78 17.40 32.73 -55.40
N ALA A 79 17.00 33.99 -55.48
CA ALA A 79 16.63 34.79 -54.32
C ALA A 79 15.41 34.21 -53.57
N GLN A 80 14.37 33.79 -54.31
CA GLN A 80 13.19 33.13 -53.75
C GLN A 80 13.56 31.79 -53.09
N PHE A 81 14.41 30.98 -53.73
CA PHE A 81 14.92 29.73 -53.15
C PHE A 81 15.66 29.97 -51.83
N LEU A 82 16.56 30.96 -51.77
CA LEU A 82 17.27 31.31 -50.55
C LEU A 82 16.33 31.78 -49.42
N GLU A 83 15.27 32.53 -49.77
CA GLU A 83 14.26 32.94 -48.79
C GLU A 83 13.51 31.72 -48.21
N VAL A 84 13.00 30.84 -49.08
CA VAL A 84 12.30 29.60 -48.65
C VAL A 84 13.21 28.71 -47.82
N ALA A 85 14.47 28.53 -48.22
CA ALA A 85 15.45 27.76 -47.47
C ALA A 85 15.74 28.38 -46.08
N SER A 86 15.82 29.71 -45.99
CA SER A 86 15.99 30.45 -44.74
C SER A 86 14.78 30.33 -43.80
N GLN A 87 13.56 30.41 -44.35
CA GLN A 87 12.32 30.18 -43.59
C GLN A 87 12.25 28.73 -43.09
N HIS A 88 12.55 27.75 -43.94
CA HIS A 88 12.55 26.33 -43.56
C HIS A 88 13.59 26.01 -42.48
N LYS A 89 14.81 26.58 -42.59
CA LYS A 89 15.84 26.47 -41.55
C LYS A 89 15.33 26.94 -40.19
N LYS A 90 14.69 28.12 -40.11
CA LYS A 90 14.14 28.66 -38.85
C LYS A 90 13.07 27.75 -38.24
N LEU A 91 12.22 27.14 -39.09
CA LEU A 91 11.22 26.19 -38.63
C LEU A 91 11.86 24.92 -38.07
N LEU A 92 12.91 24.39 -38.71
CA LEU A 92 13.68 23.25 -38.20
C LEU A 92 14.37 23.58 -36.87
N GLU A 93 14.99 24.75 -36.73
CA GLU A 93 15.60 25.22 -35.47
C GLU A 93 14.55 25.29 -34.34
N LEU A 94 13.35 25.80 -34.61
CA LEU A 94 12.22 25.78 -33.66
C LEU A 94 11.73 24.36 -33.35
N THR A 95 11.70 23.45 -34.33
CA THR A 95 11.33 22.04 -34.11
C THR A 95 12.32 21.37 -33.16
N VAL A 96 13.63 21.52 -33.38
CA VAL A 96 14.68 20.98 -32.50
C VAL A 96 14.53 21.54 -31.08
N TYR A 97 14.38 22.87 -30.93
CA TYR A 97 14.18 23.49 -29.62
C TYR A 97 12.93 22.96 -28.88
N ASN A 98 11.83 22.74 -29.59
CA ASN A 98 10.61 22.17 -29.03
C ASN A 98 10.80 20.70 -28.60
N CYS A 99 11.58 19.91 -29.35
CA CYS A 99 11.96 18.56 -28.95
C CYS A 99 12.84 18.57 -27.68
N ASP A 100 13.85 19.44 -27.60
CA ASP A 100 14.72 19.58 -26.42
C ASP A 100 13.94 20.05 -25.17
N LEU A 101 12.90 20.87 -25.36
CA LEU A 101 11.99 21.24 -24.28
C LEU A 101 11.10 20.07 -23.87
N ALA A 102 10.54 19.31 -24.83
CA ALA A 102 9.69 18.15 -24.56
C ALA A 102 10.45 17.06 -23.78
N VAL A 103 11.70 16.76 -24.17
CA VAL A 103 12.56 15.80 -23.45
C VAL A 103 12.76 16.24 -21.98
N ARG A 104 13.11 17.51 -21.73
CA ARG A 104 13.28 18.03 -20.37
C ARG A 104 11.99 17.98 -19.54
N CYS A 105 10.85 18.33 -20.13
CA CYS A 105 9.56 18.23 -19.46
C CYS A 105 9.20 16.78 -19.11
N THR A 106 9.48 15.82 -20.01
CA THR A 106 9.28 14.40 -19.74
C THR A 106 10.15 13.90 -18.59
N SER A 107 11.43 14.28 -18.53
CA SER A 107 12.31 13.94 -17.40
C SER A 107 11.81 14.47 -16.07
N LEU A 108 11.35 15.74 -16.01
CA LEU A 108 10.78 16.31 -14.79
C LEU A 108 9.49 15.61 -14.33
N VAL A 109 8.65 15.15 -15.29
CA VAL A 109 7.46 14.36 -14.98
C VAL A 109 7.84 12.96 -14.47
N ASP A 110 8.84 12.32 -15.06
CA ASP A 110 9.34 11.01 -14.64
C ASP A 110 9.95 11.04 -13.22
N GLU A 111 10.76 12.07 -12.91
CA GLU A 111 11.28 12.33 -11.57
C GLU A 111 10.15 12.54 -10.55
N MET A 112 9.17 13.41 -10.87
CA MET A 112 8.02 13.68 -10.01
C MET A 112 7.16 12.43 -9.74
N VAL A 113 6.92 11.61 -10.77
CA VAL A 113 6.17 10.35 -10.63
C VAL A 113 6.97 9.35 -9.79
N THR A 114 8.28 9.22 -10.02
CA THR A 114 9.16 8.32 -9.29
C THR A 114 9.26 8.69 -7.80
N GLU A 115 9.43 9.97 -7.48
CA GLU A 115 9.42 10.47 -6.11
C GLU A 115 8.04 10.25 -5.44
N GLY A 116 6.95 10.55 -6.17
CA GLY A 116 5.59 10.30 -5.71
C GLY A 116 5.34 8.84 -5.34
N CYS A 117 5.67 7.90 -6.24
CA CYS A 117 5.55 6.47 -6.00
C CYS A 117 6.43 5.99 -4.83
N THR A 118 7.66 6.50 -4.71
CA THR A 118 8.58 6.16 -3.61
C THR A 118 8.05 6.67 -2.27
N SER A 119 7.50 7.89 -2.23
CA SER A 119 6.88 8.48 -1.04
C SER A 119 5.63 7.72 -0.60
N VAL A 120 4.76 7.34 -1.54
CA VAL A 120 3.58 6.49 -1.26
C VAL A 120 4.00 5.13 -0.70
N ARG A 121 4.99 4.48 -1.31
CA ARG A 121 5.51 3.19 -0.83
C ARG A 121 6.09 3.29 0.58
N SER A 122 6.95 4.28 0.82
CA SER A 122 7.55 4.51 2.15
C SER A 122 6.50 4.76 3.23
N ARG A 123 5.45 5.53 2.92
CA ARG A 123 4.31 5.73 3.83
C ARG A 123 3.53 4.42 4.08
N TYR A 124 3.25 3.65 3.03
CA TYR A 124 2.58 2.36 3.15
C TYR A 124 3.38 1.38 4.01
N ASP A 125 4.66 1.20 3.71
CA ASP A 125 5.56 0.29 4.44
C ASP A 125 5.63 0.69 5.92
N LYS A 126 5.77 1.99 6.22
CA LYS A 126 5.74 2.50 7.60
C LYS A 126 4.41 2.26 8.29
N THR A 127 3.28 2.64 7.69
CA THR A 127 1.96 2.45 8.29
C THR A 127 1.64 0.97 8.50
N ASN A 128 2.12 0.08 7.62
CA ASN A 128 1.95 -1.36 7.80
C ASN A 128 2.80 -1.91 8.96
N GLN A 129 4.02 -1.39 9.16
CA GLN A 129 4.85 -1.68 10.34
C GLN A 129 4.20 -1.17 11.63
N ASP A 130 3.78 0.11 11.66
CA ASP A 130 3.09 0.73 12.81
C ASP A 130 1.80 -0.05 13.16
N LEU A 131 1.03 -0.48 12.15
CA LEU A 131 -0.19 -1.29 12.34
C LEU A 131 0.12 -2.70 12.86
N SER A 132 1.21 -3.33 12.40
CA SER A 132 1.63 -4.64 12.88
C SER A 132 2.08 -4.58 14.35
N ALA A 133 2.81 -3.52 14.72
CA ALA A 133 3.19 -3.26 16.11
C ALA A 133 1.96 -3.00 17.00
N LEU A 134 0.99 -2.21 16.54
CA LEU A 134 -0.24 -1.95 17.28
C LEU A 134 -1.10 -3.21 17.47
N ARG A 135 -1.22 -4.06 16.44
CA ARG A 135 -1.90 -5.36 16.55
C ARG A 135 -1.25 -6.25 17.60
N LEU A 136 0.08 -6.34 17.60
CA LEU A 136 0.83 -7.11 18.59
C LEU A 136 0.57 -6.61 20.01
N GLU A 137 0.50 -5.28 20.21
CA GLU A 137 0.20 -4.70 21.53
C GLU A 137 -1.22 -5.04 21.99
N VAL A 138 -2.22 -4.98 21.11
CA VAL A 138 -3.60 -5.42 21.40
C VAL A 138 -3.66 -6.89 21.82
N HIS A 139 -2.88 -7.78 21.21
CA HIS A 139 -2.81 -9.18 21.63
C HIS A 139 -2.15 -9.36 23.01
N LYS A 140 -1.16 -8.54 23.37
CA LYS A 140 -0.59 -8.53 24.74
C LYS A 140 -1.60 -8.03 25.77
N GLU A 141 -2.30 -6.94 25.49
CA GLU A 141 -3.39 -6.45 26.36
C GLU A 141 -4.45 -7.54 26.53
N HIS A 142 -4.84 -8.22 25.45
CA HIS A 142 -5.79 -9.33 25.52
C HIS A 142 -5.27 -10.49 26.38
N LEU A 143 -3.98 -10.85 26.30
CA LEU A 143 -3.36 -11.82 27.20
C LEU A 143 -3.48 -11.39 28.68
N GLU A 144 -3.22 -10.13 29.02
CA GLU A 144 -3.35 -9.64 30.40
C GLU A 144 -4.81 -9.76 30.89
N TYR A 145 -5.78 -9.33 30.08
CA TYR A 145 -7.21 -9.46 30.41
C TYR A 145 -7.64 -10.93 30.54
N PHE A 146 -7.22 -11.79 29.59
CA PHE A 146 -7.54 -13.22 29.60
C PHE A 146 -6.95 -13.91 30.84
N ARG A 147 -5.67 -13.67 31.15
CA ARG A 147 -5.00 -14.21 32.34
C ARG A 147 -5.72 -13.83 33.64
N MET A 148 -6.08 -12.55 33.78
CA MET A 148 -6.84 -12.06 34.93
C MET A 148 -8.24 -12.69 35.04
N LEU A 149 -8.94 -12.84 33.91
CA LEU A 149 -10.24 -13.52 33.86
C LEU A 149 -10.12 -15.00 34.22
N TYR A 150 -9.16 -15.71 33.61
CA TYR A 150 -8.99 -17.16 33.73
C TYR A 150 -8.63 -17.58 35.16
N LEU A 151 -7.66 -16.89 35.79
CA LEU A 151 -7.29 -17.11 37.19
C LEU A 151 -8.45 -16.77 38.14
N THR A 152 -9.23 -15.73 37.85
CA THR A 152 -10.43 -15.39 38.63
C THR A 152 -11.51 -16.46 38.53
N LEU A 153 -11.78 -16.98 37.33
CA LEU A 153 -12.72 -18.08 37.10
C LEU A 153 -12.28 -19.36 37.81
N GLY A 154 -11.02 -19.79 37.65
CA GLY A 154 -10.48 -20.95 38.35
C GLY A 154 -10.54 -20.81 39.88
N SER A 155 -10.30 -19.60 40.39
CA SER A 155 -10.45 -19.28 41.82
C SER A 155 -11.90 -19.39 42.32
N LEU A 156 -12.88 -18.99 41.50
CA LEU A 156 -14.31 -19.13 41.81
C LEU A 156 -14.76 -20.59 41.71
N ILE A 157 -14.34 -21.32 40.68
CA ILE A 157 -14.64 -22.75 40.49
C ILE A 157 -14.15 -23.55 41.69
N TYR A 158 -12.88 -23.38 42.10
CA TYR A 158 -12.33 -24.05 43.29
C TYR A 158 -13.15 -23.77 44.56
N LYS A 159 -13.61 -22.52 44.76
CA LYS A 159 -14.44 -22.15 45.92
C LYS A 159 -15.84 -22.80 45.85
N LYS A 160 -16.45 -22.88 44.67
CA LYS A 160 -17.74 -23.54 44.45
C LYS A 160 -17.63 -25.06 44.64
N GLU A 161 -16.58 -25.69 44.14
CA GLU A 161 -16.25 -27.10 44.38
C GLU A 161 -16.11 -27.40 45.89
N LYS A 162 -15.39 -26.57 46.64
CA LYS A 162 -15.26 -26.76 48.09
C LYS A 162 -16.57 -26.55 48.85
N ARG A 163 -17.41 -25.60 48.41
CA ARG A 163 -18.77 -25.43 48.94
C ARG A 163 -19.65 -26.63 48.63
N LEU A 164 -19.53 -27.23 47.44
CA LEU A 164 -20.26 -28.43 47.05
C LEU A 164 -19.85 -29.64 47.91
N GLU A 165 -18.55 -29.87 48.10
CA GLU A 165 -18.04 -30.90 49.04
C GLU A 165 -18.59 -30.73 50.46
N GLU A 166 -18.73 -29.49 50.93
CA GLU A 166 -19.27 -29.17 52.26
C GLU A 166 -20.77 -29.46 52.34
N ILE A 167 -21.54 -29.05 51.33
CA ILE A 167 -22.97 -29.37 51.23
C ILE A 167 -23.17 -30.89 51.20
N ASP A 168 -22.38 -31.65 50.45
CA ASP A 168 -22.43 -33.13 50.43
C ASP A 168 -22.01 -33.79 51.76
N ARG A 169 -21.14 -33.15 52.56
CA ARG A 169 -20.89 -33.59 53.95
C ARG A 169 -22.11 -33.31 54.82
N ASN A 170 -22.69 -32.11 54.73
CA ASN A 170 -23.86 -31.72 55.52
C ASN A 170 -25.09 -32.58 55.19
N ILE A 171 -25.35 -32.89 53.91
CA ILE A 171 -26.41 -33.82 53.48
C ILE A 171 -26.22 -35.20 54.13
N ARG A 172 -25.00 -35.74 54.17
CA ARG A 172 -24.70 -37.02 54.82
C ARG A 172 -24.92 -36.96 56.33
N THR A 173 -24.42 -35.93 57.00
CA THR A 173 -24.61 -35.75 58.45
C THR A 173 -26.09 -35.61 58.82
N THR A 174 -26.84 -34.75 58.10
CA THR A 174 -28.29 -34.57 58.31
C THR A 174 -29.09 -35.82 57.97
N HIS A 175 -28.64 -36.62 57.00
CA HIS A 175 -29.26 -37.93 56.71
C HIS A 175 -29.06 -38.92 57.86
N ILE A 176 -27.86 -39.03 58.43
CA ILE A 176 -27.60 -39.91 59.58
C ILE A 176 -28.43 -39.48 60.80
N GLN A 177 -28.51 -38.16 61.05
CA GLN A 177 -29.37 -37.60 62.10
C GLN A 177 -30.85 -37.92 61.86
N LEU A 178 -31.31 -37.83 60.60
CA LEU A 178 -32.68 -38.18 60.23
C LEU A 178 -32.99 -39.66 60.51
N GLU A 179 -32.15 -40.59 60.06
CA GLU A 179 -32.35 -42.03 60.31
C GLU A 179 -32.42 -42.31 61.82
N PHE A 180 -31.48 -41.76 62.60
CA PHE A 180 -31.46 -41.95 64.06
C PHE A 180 -32.72 -41.39 64.75
N CYS A 181 -33.18 -40.19 64.36
CA CYS A 181 -34.43 -39.63 64.87
C CYS A 181 -35.66 -40.45 64.46
N VAL A 182 -35.65 -41.07 63.27
CA VAL A 182 -36.73 -41.97 62.83
C VAL A 182 -36.73 -43.27 63.63
N GLU A 183 -35.57 -43.92 63.81
CA GLU A 183 -35.42 -45.15 64.61
C GLU A 183 -35.80 -44.95 66.08
N THR A 184 -35.55 -43.75 66.64
CA THR A 184 -35.86 -43.40 68.03
C THR A 184 -37.23 -42.75 68.24
N PHE A 185 -38.02 -42.58 67.17
CA PHE A 185 -39.31 -41.87 67.18
C PHE A 185 -39.24 -40.42 67.71
N ASP A 186 -38.09 -39.74 67.52
CA ASP A 186 -37.88 -38.35 67.90
C ASP A 186 -38.69 -37.39 67.00
N PRO A 187 -39.56 -36.51 67.56
CA PRO A 187 -40.29 -35.47 66.83
C PRO A 187 -39.42 -34.55 65.94
N ASN A 188 -38.11 -34.44 66.21
CA ASN A 188 -37.18 -33.66 65.39
C ASN A 188 -36.90 -34.28 64.01
N ALA A 189 -37.27 -35.55 63.74
CA ALA A 189 -37.09 -36.20 62.44
C ALA A 189 -37.59 -35.32 61.27
N LYS A 190 -38.76 -34.69 61.42
CA LYS A 190 -39.30 -33.79 60.38
C LYS A 190 -38.37 -32.61 60.06
N LYS A 191 -37.72 -32.01 61.06
CA LYS A 191 -36.78 -30.89 60.87
C LYS A 191 -35.56 -31.33 60.05
N HIS A 192 -35.02 -32.52 60.33
CA HIS A 192 -33.88 -33.07 59.58
C HIS A 192 -34.28 -33.45 58.14
N ALA A 193 -35.51 -33.92 57.92
CA ALA A 193 -36.04 -34.17 56.57
C ALA A 193 -36.19 -32.87 55.75
N ASP A 194 -36.78 -31.82 56.34
CA ASP A 194 -36.93 -30.52 55.69
C ASP A 194 -35.55 -29.88 55.43
N MET A 195 -34.61 -29.94 56.39
CA MET A 195 -33.23 -29.48 56.21
C MET A 195 -32.50 -30.23 55.09
N LYS A 196 -32.62 -31.56 55.02
CA LYS A 196 -32.03 -32.39 53.94
C LYS A 196 -32.57 -31.96 52.57
N LYS A 197 -33.87 -31.62 52.47
CA LYS A 197 -34.50 -31.14 51.23
C LYS A 197 -33.95 -29.77 50.80
N GLU A 198 -33.80 -28.81 51.71
CA GLU A 198 -33.22 -27.50 51.37
C GLU A 198 -31.72 -27.60 51.02
N LEU A 199 -30.97 -28.50 51.68
CA LEU A 199 -29.58 -28.79 51.30
C LEU A 199 -29.46 -29.35 49.88
N TYR A 200 -30.38 -30.21 49.43
CA TYR A 200 -30.39 -30.68 48.03
C TYR A 200 -30.67 -29.56 47.02
N LYS A 201 -31.60 -28.63 47.31
CA LYS A 201 -31.82 -27.46 46.44
C LYS A 201 -30.58 -26.58 46.37
N LEU A 202 -29.94 -26.33 47.52
CA LEU A 202 -28.71 -25.54 47.58
C LEU A 202 -27.56 -26.22 46.82
N ARG A 203 -27.47 -27.55 46.91
CA ARG A 203 -26.52 -28.35 46.14
C ARG A 203 -26.73 -28.15 44.64
N GLN A 204 -27.96 -28.35 44.15
CA GLN A 204 -28.30 -28.19 42.74
C GLN A 204 -27.96 -26.78 42.22
N GLY A 205 -28.33 -25.73 42.97
CA GLY A 205 -27.99 -24.35 42.58
C GLY A 205 -26.49 -24.10 42.49
N VAL A 206 -25.69 -24.69 43.38
CA VAL A 206 -24.21 -24.61 43.32
C VAL A 206 -23.65 -25.44 42.16
N GLU A 207 -24.25 -26.59 41.82
CA GLU A 207 -23.87 -27.39 40.65
C GLU A 207 -24.14 -26.63 39.32
N GLU A 208 -25.29 -25.98 39.19
CA GLU A 208 -25.66 -25.16 38.04
C GLU A 208 -24.72 -23.95 37.87
N GLU A 209 -24.41 -23.22 38.95
CA GLU A 209 -23.42 -22.14 38.94
C GLU A 209 -22.02 -22.63 38.55
N LEU A 210 -21.61 -23.82 38.99
CA LEU A 210 -20.31 -24.41 38.72
C LEU A 210 -20.19 -24.84 37.25
N ALA A 211 -21.26 -25.41 36.67
CA ALA A 211 -21.34 -25.69 35.24
C ALA A 211 -21.18 -24.40 34.42
N MET A 212 -21.97 -23.35 34.71
CA MET A 212 -21.86 -22.06 34.01
C MET A 212 -20.46 -21.43 34.10
N LEU A 213 -19.78 -21.56 35.25
CA LEU A 213 -18.41 -21.04 35.40
C LEU A 213 -17.40 -21.84 34.57
N ARG A 214 -17.54 -23.16 34.47
CA ARG A 214 -16.67 -24.00 33.63
C ARG A 214 -16.91 -23.77 32.14
N ASP A 215 -18.17 -23.66 31.71
CA ASP A 215 -18.51 -23.33 30.32
C ASP A 215 -17.91 -21.96 29.94
N LYS A 216 -18.07 -20.94 30.81
CA LYS A 216 -17.45 -19.63 30.61
C LYS A 216 -15.92 -19.67 30.55
N GLN A 217 -15.28 -20.52 31.36
CA GLN A 217 -13.83 -20.71 31.33
C GLN A 217 -13.37 -21.40 30.03
N ALA A 218 -14.15 -22.35 29.51
CA ALA A 218 -13.88 -23.01 28.23
C ALA A 218 -14.06 -22.05 27.04
N SER A 219 -15.15 -21.28 27.00
CA SER A 219 -15.38 -20.27 25.96
C SER A 219 -14.28 -19.21 25.92
N ALA A 220 -13.89 -18.68 27.08
CA ALA A 220 -12.80 -17.70 27.14
C ALA A 220 -11.46 -18.26 26.63
N LEU A 221 -11.20 -19.56 26.82
CA LEU A 221 -10.00 -20.21 26.31
C LEU A 221 -10.05 -20.45 24.79
N GLU A 222 -11.23 -20.72 24.24
CA GLU A 222 -11.43 -20.80 22.78
C GLU A 222 -11.25 -19.42 22.12
N GLU A 223 -11.85 -18.38 22.68
CA GLU A 223 -11.74 -16.99 22.23
C GLU A 223 -10.29 -16.45 22.30
N PHE A 224 -9.45 -17.00 23.19
CA PHE A 224 -8.06 -16.57 23.31
C PHE A 224 -7.12 -17.15 22.24
N LYS A 225 -7.46 -18.29 21.61
CA LYS A 225 -6.56 -19.01 20.68
C LYS A 225 -5.99 -18.14 19.55
N GLU A 226 -6.82 -17.28 18.94
CA GLU A 226 -6.36 -16.39 17.87
C GLU A 226 -5.27 -15.41 18.34
N SER A 227 -5.28 -15.05 19.63
CA SER A 227 -4.25 -14.21 20.24
C SER A 227 -3.04 -15.01 20.70
N GLU A 228 -3.22 -16.26 21.14
CA GLU A 228 -2.13 -17.20 21.42
C GLU A 228 -1.30 -17.46 20.15
N GLU A 229 -1.94 -17.81 19.04
CA GLU A 229 -1.29 -18.01 17.73
C GLU A 229 -0.57 -16.74 17.24
N ALA A 230 -1.17 -15.56 17.43
CA ALA A 230 -0.57 -14.28 17.02
C ALA A 230 0.66 -13.90 17.87
N LEU A 231 0.67 -14.26 19.16
CA LEU A 231 1.79 -14.03 20.08
C LEU A 231 2.95 -15.00 19.84
N ASP A 232 2.65 -16.29 19.61
CA ASP A 232 3.64 -17.31 19.24
C ASP A 232 4.30 -16.99 17.88
N ALA A 233 3.51 -16.59 16.88
CA ALA A 233 4.03 -16.12 15.59
C ALA A 233 4.91 -14.86 15.70
N ALA A 234 4.75 -14.08 16.78
CA ALA A 234 5.60 -12.93 17.11
C ALA A 234 6.83 -13.31 17.99
N GLY A 235 7.00 -14.59 18.33
CA GLY A 235 8.08 -15.08 19.18
C GLY A 235 7.95 -14.72 20.65
N ILE A 236 6.74 -14.40 21.12
CA ILE A 236 6.45 -14.13 22.53
C ILE A 236 6.06 -15.45 23.20
N GLU A 237 6.98 -16.02 23.98
CA GLU A 237 6.73 -17.24 24.75
C GLU A 237 5.76 -16.94 25.91
N VAL A 238 4.48 -17.28 25.71
CA VAL A 238 3.40 -17.10 26.69
C VAL A 238 3.32 -18.33 27.58
N GLN A 239 3.45 -18.15 28.89
CA GLN A 239 3.09 -19.21 29.84
C GLN A 239 1.56 -19.40 29.80
N PRO A 240 1.03 -20.61 29.52
CA PRO A 240 -0.40 -20.82 29.44
C PRO A 240 -1.10 -20.52 30.78
N PRO A 241 -2.12 -19.64 30.84
CA PRO A 241 -2.85 -19.34 32.08
C PRO A 241 -3.52 -20.57 32.73
N VAL A 242 -3.66 -21.67 31.97
CA VAL A 242 -4.06 -23.00 32.46
C VAL A 242 -3.06 -23.55 33.49
N ASP A 243 -1.76 -23.46 33.18
CA ASP A 243 -0.69 -24.02 34.02
C ASP A 243 -0.49 -23.19 35.29
N GLU A 244 -0.59 -21.87 35.18
CA GLU A 244 -0.58 -20.96 36.33
C GLU A 244 -1.76 -21.24 37.28
N ASN A 245 -2.97 -21.44 36.73
CA ASN A 245 -4.13 -21.80 37.52
C ASN A 245 -3.96 -23.16 38.21
N ASN A 246 -3.34 -24.13 37.53
CA ASN A 246 -3.02 -25.44 38.11
C ASN A 246 -2.02 -25.31 39.28
N GLU A 247 -0.96 -24.51 39.12
CA GLU A 247 0.02 -24.22 40.17
C GLU A 247 -0.59 -23.50 41.37
N GLU A 248 -1.47 -22.52 41.12
CA GLU A 248 -2.27 -21.85 42.16
C GLU A 248 -3.15 -22.83 42.94
N VAL A 249 -3.87 -23.73 42.25
CA VAL A 249 -4.73 -24.74 42.89
C VAL A 249 -3.91 -25.74 43.71
N LEU A 250 -2.76 -26.19 43.20
CA LEU A 250 -1.83 -27.04 43.94
C LEU A 250 -1.28 -26.34 45.20
N THR A 251 -0.88 -25.07 45.06
CA THR A 251 -0.39 -24.23 46.18
C THR A 251 -1.45 -24.06 47.26
N ARG A 252 -2.71 -23.77 46.87
CA ARG A 252 -3.85 -23.68 47.79
C ARG A 252 -4.12 -25.01 48.49
N ARG A 253 -3.97 -26.13 47.77
CA ARG A 253 -4.13 -27.49 48.33
C ARG A 253 -3.02 -27.84 49.33
N SER A 254 -1.76 -27.49 49.06
CA SER A 254 -0.65 -27.69 50.01
C SER A 254 -0.90 -26.94 51.31
N LYS A 255 -1.19 -25.63 51.23
CA LYS A 255 -1.51 -24.80 52.40
C LYS A 255 -2.66 -25.37 53.23
N MET A 256 -3.73 -25.88 52.59
CA MET A 256 -4.82 -26.56 53.32
C MET A 256 -4.39 -27.84 54.05
N VAL A 257 -3.47 -28.62 53.49
CA VAL A 257 -2.93 -29.83 54.13
C VAL A 257 -2.02 -29.44 55.31
N GLU A 258 -1.19 -28.41 55.13
CA GLU A 258 -0.34 -27.83 56.19
C GLU A 258 -1.18 -27.35 57.38
N TYR A 259 -2.26 -26.58 57.14
CA TYR A 259 -3.17 -26.13 58.20
C TYR A 259 -3.93 -27.27 58.90
N ARG A 260 -4.25 -28.37 58.19
CA ARG A 260 -4.95 -29.53 58.77
C ARG A 260 -4.04 -30.42 59.61
N SER A 261 -2.72 -30.44 59.35
CA SER A 261 -1.78 -31.33 60.05
C SER A 261 -1.71 -31.09 61.57
N PRO A 262 -1.64 -29.84 62.09
CA PRO A 262 -1.73 -29.57 63.52
C PRO A 262 -3.09 -29.92 64.14
N LEU A 263 -4.19 -29.67 63.42
CA LEU A 263 -5.56 -29.95 63.89
C LEU A 263 -5.79 -31.45 64.08
N SER A 264 -5.40 -32.27 63.10
CA SER A 264 -5.48 -33.74 63.21
C SER A 264 -4.69 -34.26 64.42
N LYS A 265 -3.46 -33.78 64.63
CA LYS A 265 -2.64 -34.15 65.78
C LYS A 265 -3.30 -33.77 67.12
N GLN A 266 -4.04 -32.66 67.17
CA GLN A 266 -4.76 -32.25 68.36
C GLN A 266 -6.01 -33.10 68.60
N GLU A 267 -6.72 -33.52 67.55
CA GLU A 267 -7.83 -34.47 67.63
C GLU A 267 -7.37 -35.86 68.07
N ASP A 268 -6.26 -36.37 67.52
CA ASP A 268 -5.66 -37.66 67.90
C ASP A 268 -5.32 -37.70 69.41
N VAL A 269 -4.79 -36.60 69.96
CA VAL A 269 -4.49 -36.47 71.40
C VAL A 269 -5.77 -36.46 72.25
N LYS A 270 -6.84 -35.79 71.81
CA LYS A 270 -8.14 -35.81 72.51
C LYS A 270 -8.77 -37.20 72.48
N ILE A 271 -8.78 -37.86 71.33
CA ILE A 271 -9.31 -39.23 71.17
C ILE A 271 -8.50 -40.22 72.03
N ALA A 272 -7.19 -40.04 72.17
CA ALA A 272 -6.37 -40.85 73.07
C ALA A 272 -6.74 -40.66 74.54
N ALA A 273 -7.03 -39.41 74.97
CA ALA A 273 -7.47 -39.09 76.32
C ALA A 273 -8.87 -39.66 76.62
N GLU A 274 -9.85 -39.44 75.74
CA GLU A 274 -11.21 -40.00 75.88
C GLU A 274 -11.20 -41.54 75.90
N ARG A 275 -10.37 -42.19 75.07
CA ARG A 275 -10.21 -43.66 75.10
C ARG A 275 -9.61 -44.17 76.41
N GLU A 276 -8.68 -43.43 77.02
CA GLU A 276 -8.12 -43.77 78.33
C GLU A 276 -9.15 -43.54 79.45
N GLU A 277 -9.97 -42.49 79.36
CA GLU A 277 -11.05 -42.20 80.31
C GLU A 277 -12.18 -43.24 80.24
N ILE A 278 -12.60 -43.63 79.04
CA ILE A 278 -13.53 -44.76 78.80
C ILE A 278 -12.93 -46.08 79.33
N ARG A 279 -11.62 -46.32 79.14
CA ARG A 279 -10.95 -47.51 79.68
C ARG A 279 -10.96 -47.53 81.21
N ARG A 280 -10.74 -46.39 81.87
CA ARG A 280 -10.86 -46.25 83.34
C ARG A 280 -12.28 -46.43 83.83
N ALA A 281 -13.27 -45.87 83.12
CA ALA A 281 -14.69 -46.05 83.46
C ALA A 281 -15.13 -47.52 83.31
N LEU A 282 -14.65 -48.23 82.29
CA LEU A 282 -14.88 -49.67 82.12
C LEU A 282 -14.21 -50.49 83.23
N LEU A 283 -12.99 -50.15 83.64
CA LEU A 283 -12.31 -50.79 84.77
C LEU A 283 -13.10 -50.60 86.08
N LEU A 284 -13.51 -49.38 86.41
CA LEU A 284 -14.33 -49.06 87.58
C LEU A 284 -15.68 -49.80 87.57
N ARG A 285 -16.30 -49.95 86.40
CA ARG A 285 -17.54 -50.72 86.22
C ARG A 285 -17.30 -52.25 86.33
N SER A 286 -16.13 -52.75 85.93
CA SER A 286 -15.77 -54.18 86.03
C SER A 286 -15.47 -54.63 87.47
N THR A 287 -15.08 -53.70 88.35
CA THR A 287 -14.88 -53.95 89.78
C THR A 287 -16.17 -53.92 90.62
N GLY A 288 -17.34 -53.68 90.00
CA GLY A 288 -18.64 -53.68 90.66
C GLY A 288 -19.32 -55.05 90.65
N ALA A 289 -19.04 -55.89 91.64
CA ALA A 289 -19.76 -57.15 91.93
C ALA A 289 -20.54 -57.03 93.27
N PRO A 290 -21.55 -57.89 93.54
CA PRO A 290 -22.84 -57.44 94.06
C PRO A 290 -22.90 -57.27 95.58
N ALA A 291 -23.64 -56.25 96.04
CA ALA A 291 -24.05 -56.12 97.44
C ALA A 291 -25.24 -57.05 97.74
N GLN A 292 -25.01 -58.03 98.61
CA GLN A 292 -26.00 -59.03 99.01
C GLN A 292 -26.90 -58.54 100.14
N ILE A 293 -28.12 -59.09 100.22
CA ILE A 293 -29.18 -58.69 101.16
C ILE A 293 -28.86 -59.15 102.60
N THR A 294 -28.91 -58.23 103.57
CA THR A 294 -29.29 -58.52 104.96
C THR A 294 -30.10 -57.37 105.53
N GLY A 295 -31.32 -57.64 106.01
CA GLY A 295 -32.20 -56.63 106.60
C GLY A 295 -31.92 -56.34 108.08
N GLY A 296 -32.29 -55.15 108.53
CA GLY A 296 -32.25 -54.72 109.93
C GLY A 296 -32.90 -53.34 110.06
N ALA A 297 -34.14 -53.31 110.53
CA ALA A 297 -34.95 -52.09 110.55
C ALA A 297 -34.82 -51.31 111.86
N THR A 298 -34.61 -50.00 111.77
CA THR A 298 -35.08 -49.00 112.77
C THR A 298 -35.29 -47.64 112.11
N TYR A 299 -36.53 -47.16 112.11
CA TYR A 299 -36.89 -45.73 111.99
C TYR A 299 -36.61 -45.03 113.35
N PRO A 300 -36.29 -43.71 113.41
CA PRO A 300 -37.29 -42.66 113.14
C PRO A 300 -36.80 -41.40 112.39
N SER A 301 -37.79 -40.58 112.01
CA SER A 301 -37.74 -39.23 111.39
C SER A 301 -37.80 -38.12 112.48
N PRO A 302 -37.94 -36.80 112.21
CA PRO A 302 -37.59 -35.92 111.06
C PRO A 302 -36.83 -34.60 111.49
N ASN A 303 -36.69 -33.63 110.56
CA ASN A 303 -36.24 -32.22 110.72
C ASN A 303 -34.72 -32.00 110.94
N THR A 304 -34.07 -30.88 110.57
CA THR A 304 -34.43 -29.53 110.02
C THR A 304 -33.63 -29.26 108.72
N MET A 305 -34.02 -28.47 107.71
CA MET A 305 -34.36 -27.02 107.62
C MET A 305 -33.20 -26.05 107.99
N ASN A 306 -33.03 -24.99 107.16
CA ASN A 306 -32.06 -23.88 107.25
C ASN A 306 -30.57 -24.29 107.06
N GLU A 307 -29.60 -23.45 106.66
CA GLU A 307 -29.54 -22.11 106.02
C GLU A 307 -28.11 -21.97 105.43
N LEU A 308 -27.82 -21.07 104.47
CA LEU A 308 -28.70 -20.17 103.71
C LEU A 308 -28.82 -20.66 102.26
#